data_AF-A0A662KK66-F1
#
_entry.id   AF-A0A662KK66-F1
#
_cell.length_a   1.000
_cell.length_b   1.000
_cell.length_c   1.000
_cell.angle_alpha   90.00
_cell.angle_beta   90.00
_cell.angle_gamma   90.00
#
_symmetry.space_group_name_H-M   'P 1'
#
loop_
_entity.id
_entity.type
_entity.pdbx_description
1 polymer ?
#
loop_
_entity_poly.entity_id
_entity_poly.type
_entity_poly.pdbx_seq_one_letter_code
_entity_poly.pdbx_strand_id
1 'polypeptide(L)'
;MKKKAATLALLSLILLFSGGLFPLHLFANEHASMGAGYDFSAVLTTMYSVRLKGDYSASIAREGKTNETHFYHFSAMNDNISVRIYDGDGMNIKIYNDTDVIINSSAPSNDAWDFFNFSNAEGEYIMEMTENLWTSDNGNYYGLEIVGTDRFFMNESQSSLYPGYSPSGNFSGSNDAMILGRGAEFSPYETYEIHSDGNFSVAIYDGDYTAVLVYEPDGTFHDIFIAPSNNAWDVFNVTGNASGYWKTILFDLQGTDDYSTEGNFYRIATDEEHVYIVNQNASDLFITYDFSSNAGVNRYAYRRQVGSFPPPVNSTPSIGFTQTQYQNIADDDGIWQSDSASLGSYASHRFVFTVNESTDDISLLHILWNGNGRHRLSPGAKLFLRNYSANGYEEIDSNTVSGEDTLEAFLQNASHFV
;
A
#
# COMPACT_ATOMS: atom_id res chain seq x y z
N MET A 1 68.22 27.95 -9.19
CA MET A 1 66.87 28.55 -9.23
C MET A 1 66.13 28.23 -7.93
N LYS A 2 65.21 29.11 -7.52
CA LYS A 2 64.79 29.43 -6.15
C LYS A 2 63.89 28.38 -5.45
N LYS A 3 64.11 28.24 -4.12
CA LYS A 3 63.19 28.08 -2.94
C LYS A 3 62.06 27.00 -2.98
N LYS A 4 62.10 26.00 -2.05
CA LYS A 4 61.36 25.88 -0.74
C LYS A 4 59.82 25.77 -0.90
N ALA A 5 59.19 24.64 -0.56
CA ALA A 5 58.52 24.30 0.73
C ALA A 5 57.37 25.27 1.08
N ALA A 6 56.18 24.94 1.56
CA ALA A 6 55.48 23.74 2.02
C ALA A 6 54.00 24.14 2.28
N THR A 7 53.11 23.16 2.57
CA THR A 7 51.92 23.25 3.46
C THR A 7 50.75 24.22 3.14
N LEU A 8 49.53 23.69 3.02
CA LEU A 8 48.47 23.63 4.07
C LEU A 8 47.06 23.71 3.46
N ALA A 9 46.13 22.95 4.05
CA ALA A 9 44.69 22.95 3.81
C ALA A 9 44.03 24.32 4.11
N LEU A 10 42.93 24.64 3.42
CA LEU A 10 41.58 24.88 3.98
C LEU A 10 40.61 25.38 2.89
N LEU A 11 39.37 24.88 2.98
CA LEU A 11 38.09 25.39 2.45
C LEU A 11 38.06 26.85 1.93
N SER A 12 37.48 27.05 0.75
CA SER A 12 36.58 28.19 0.51
C SER A 12 35.57 27.90 -0.61
N LEU A 13 34.34 27.71 -0.13
CA LEU A 13 33.03 27.92 -0.73
C LEU A 13 32.98 29.04 -1.79
N ILE A 14 32.57 28.72 -3.02
CA ILE A 14 31.74 29.60 -3.88
C ILE A 14 30.71 28.72 -4.58
N LEU A 15 29.45 28.91 -4.15
CA LEU A 15 28.24 28.57 -4.89
C LEU A 15 28.23 29.28 -6.25
N LEU A 16 27.76 28.60 -7.30
CA LEU A 16 26.88 29.22 -8.29
C LEU A 16 25.94 28.17 -8.88
N PHE A 17 24.67 28.37 -8.54
CA PHE A 17 23.48 27.72 -9.04
C PHE A 17 23.30 27.89 -10.55
N SER A 18 22.92 26.81 -11.21
CA SER A 18 21.89 26.75 -12.27
C SER A 18 21.63 25.24 -12.46
N GLY A 19 20.53 24.67 -11.96
CA GLY A 19 19.17 24.92 -12.41
C GLY A 19 18.76 23.77 -13.32
N GLY A 20 18.10 22.77 -12.74
CA GLY A 20 17.64 21.55 -13.43
C GLY A 20 17.10 20.57 -12.41
N LEU A 21 15.82 20.74 -12.09
CA LEU A 21 15.01 19.89 -11.22
C LEU A 21 15.03 18.44 -11.73
N PHE A 22 15.37 17.50 -10.85
CA PHE A 22 15.00 16.10 -10.96
C PHE A 22 14.46 15.68 -9.58
N PRO A 23 13.21 15.22 -9.46
CA PRO A 23 12.80 14.52 -8.26
C PRO A 23 13.31 13.08 -8.34
N LEU A 24 14.22 12.69 -7.44
CA LEU A 24 14.42 11.28 -7.12
C LEU A 24 13.12 10.78 -6.48
N HIS A 25 12.35 9.96 -7.18
CA HIS A 25 11.32 9.13 -6.55
C HIS A 25 12.02 7.86 -6.09
N LEU A 26 12.38 7.83 -4.82
CA LEU A 26 12.89 6.64 -4.13
C LEU A 26 11.67 5.99 -3.46
N PHE A 27 11.35 4.76 -3.85
CA PHE A 27 10.35 3.95 -3.13
C PHE A 27 10.71 3.89 -1.63
N ALA A 28 9.67 4.00 -0.82
CA ALA A 28 9.70 4.24 0.61
C ALA A 28 10.73 3.38 1.37
N ASN A 29 11.65 4.04 2.08
CA ASN A 29 12.20 3.45 3.29
C ASN A 29 11.16 3.62 4.41
N GLU A 30 10.80 2.52 5.06
CA GLU A 30 10.04 2.42 6.33
C GLU A 30 10.80 3.05 7.53
N HIS A 31 11.50 4.15 7.30
CA HIS A 31 12.08 5.00 8.34
C HIS A 31 11.78 6.44 7.97
N ALA A 32 10.70 6.98 8.56
CA ALA A 32 10.41 8.41 8.52
C ALA A 32 11.64 9.19 9.00
N SER A 33 12.34 9.82 8.06
CA SER A 33 13.37 10.80 8.34
C SER A 33 12.70 12.02 8.96
N MET A 34 12.76 12.10 10.29
CA MET A 34 12.25 13.16 11.16
C MET A 34 12.64 14.56 10.65
N GLY A 35 11.66 15.29 10.11
CA GLY A 35 11.76 16.70 9.74
C GLY A 35 11.61 17.60 10.96
N ALA A 36 12.56 18.51 11.17
CA ALA A 36 12.71 19.29 12.38
C ALA A 36 11.54 20.24 12.69
N GLY A 37 10.80 19.93 13.76
CA GLY A 37 9.84 20.81 14.41
C GLY A 37 9.47 20.27 15.79
N TYR A 38 10.33 20.51 16.80
CA TYR A 38 10.16 20.06 18.20
C TYR A 38 9.74 18.60 18.37
N ASP A 39 10.58 17.68 17.92
CA ASP A 39 10.52 16.30 18.38
C ASP A 39 10.93 16.23 19.86
N PHE A 40 10.17 15.49 20.66
CA PHE A 40 10.62 15.11 22.00
C PHE A 40 11.88 14.24 21.82
N SER A 41 13.03 14.90 21.87
CA SER A 41 14.35 14.28 22.00
C SER A 41 14.41 13.55 23.35
N ALA A 42 13.82 12.37 23.44
CA ALA A 42 13.91 11.50 24.60
C ALA A 42 13.78 10.03 24.17
N VAL A 43 14.95 9.38 24.07
CA VAL A 43 15.20 7.95 24.31
C VAL A 43 14.22 6.96 23.65
N LEU A 44 14.74 6.24 22.63
CA LEU A 44 14.22 5.01 22.04
C LEU A 44 13.94 3.92 23.10
N THR A 45 12.78 4.02 23.75
CA THR A 45 12.11 2.89 24.41
C THR A 45 10.73 2.79 23.78
N THR A 46 10.61 1.94 22.74
CA THR A 46 9.36 1.53 22.08
C THR A 46 8.31 2.63 21.96
N MET A 47 8.46 3.52 20.98
CA MET A 47 7.34 4.39 20.60
C MET A 47 6.36 3.54 19.79
N TYR A 48 5.24 3.16 20.39
CA TYR A 48 4.08 2.67 19.64
C TYR A 48 3.62 3.75 18.67
N SER A 49 3.31 3.39 17.43
CA SER A 49 2.69 4.29 16.46
C SER A 49 1.80 3.47 15.53
N VAL A 50 0.59 3.97 15.28
CA VAL A 50 -0.33 3.41 14.28
C VAL A 50 -0.72 4.48 13.29
N ARG A 51 -0.73 4.12 12.02
CA ARG A 51 -0.99 5.02 10.90
C ARG A 51 -1.85 4.31 9.88
N LEU A 52 -2.85 5.01 9.36
CA LEU A 52 -3.45 4.64 8.07
C LEU A 52 -2.40 4.83 6.98
N LYS A 53 -2.04 3.78 6.27
CA LYS A 53 -0.87 3.74 5.39
C LYS A 53 -1.08 4.57 4.13
N GLY A 54 -0.06 5.36 3.76
CA GLY A 54 -0.14 6.35 2.68
C GLY A 54 -0.35 7.77 3.22
N ASP A 55 0.00 8.77 2.42
CA ASP A 55 -0.17 10.19 2.74
C ASP A 55 -1.64 10.63 2.62
N TYR A 56 -2.41 10.02 1.72
CA TYR A 56 -3.87 10.17 1.63
C TYR A 56 -4.56 8.83 1.84
N SER A 57 -4.77 8.45 3.10
CA SER A 57 -5.18 7.08 3.45
C SER A 57 -6.62 6.97 3.96
N ALA A 58 -7.25 8.10 4.25
CA ALA A 58 -8.68 8.20 4.51
C ALA A 58 -9.27 9.44 3.84
N SER A 59 -10.60 9.45 3.76
CA SER A 59 -11.36 10.63 3.41
C SER A 59 -12.48 10.85 4.41
N ILE A 60 -12.92 12.09 4.55
CA ILE A 60 -14.30 12.39 4.93
C ILE A 60 -15.02 12.63 3.60
N ALA A 61 -15.31 11.55 2.86
CA ALA A 61 -16.01 11.61 1.59
C ALA A 61 -17.44 12.10 1.82
N ARG A 62 -17.95 12.92 0.89
CA ARG A 62 -19.30 13.44 1.04
C ARG A 62 -20.35 12.44 0.60
N GLU A 63 -20.20 11.69 -0.49
CA GLU A 63 -21.28 10.84 -1.03
C GLU A 63 -22.70 11.49 -0.96
N GLY A 64 -22.80 12.82 -1.11
CA GLY A 64 -24.05 13.59 -0.96
C GLY A 64 -24.42 14.09 0.45
N LYS A 65 -23.57 13.88 1.46
CA LYS A 65 -23.62 14.42 2.82
C LYS A 65 -22.73 15.66 2.99
N THR A 66 -22.89 16.39 4.09
CA THR A 66 -22.11 17.61 4.38
C THR A 66 -21.86 17.74 5.87
N ASN A 67 -20.66 18.16 6.27
CA ASN A 67 -20.23 18.29 7.67
C ASN A 67 -20.19 16.93 8.40
N GLU A 68 -19.68 15.92 7.72
CA GLU A 68 -19.50 14.60 8.33
C GLU A 68 -18.44 14.66 9.43
N THR A 69 -18.63 13.79 10.42
CA THR A 69 -17.76 13.68 11.59
C THR A 69 -17.33 12.24 11.74
N HIS A 70 -16.02 12.02 11.74
CA HIS A 70 -15.42 10.72 11.99
C HIS A 70 -14.99 10.61 13.45
N PHE A 71 -15.26 9.47 14.06
CA PHE A 71 -14.83 9.15 15.41
C PHE A 71 -13.78 8.04 15.39
N TYR A 72 -12.67 8.28 16.07
CA TYR A 72 -11.59 7.33 16.25
C TYR A 72 -11.34 7.15 17.75
N HIS A 73 -11.28 5.90 18.18
CA HIS A 73 -11.06 5.53 19.57
C HIS A 73 -9.68 4.92 19.73
N PHE A 74 -8.93 5.36 20.75
CA PHE A 74 -7.60 4.84 21.02
C PHE A 74 -7.23 4.90 22.50
N SER A 75 -6.37 3.98 22.91
CA SER A 75 -5.81 3.93 24.26
C SER A 75 -4.40 4.50 24.25
N ALA A 76 -4.08 5.39 25.17
CA ALA A 76 -2.73 5.90 25.30
C ALA A 76 -1.81 4.84 25.93
N MET A 77 -0.82 4.38 25.17
CA MET A 77 0.24 3.44 25.60
C MET A 77 1.52 4.17 26.06
N ASN A 78 1.63 5.46 25.75
CA ASN A 78 2.75 6.31 26.13
C ASN A 78 2.26 7.55 26.88
N ASP A 79 3.06 8.05 27.83
CA ASP A 79 2.80 9.30 28.56
C ASP A 79 2.63 10.53 27.65
N ASN A 80 3.19 10.47 26.44
CA ASN A 80 3.09 11.52 25.44
C ASN A 80 2.45 10.96 24.17
N ILE A 81 1.39 11.62 23.70
CA ILE A 81 0.69 11.29 22.46
C ILE A 81 0.91 12.40 21.44
N SER A 82 1.09 12.01 20.18
CA SER A 82 1.09 12.90 19.03
C SER A 82 0.09 12.38 18.00
N VAL A 83 -1.02 13.08 17.85
CA VAL A 83 -1.93 12.86 16.72
C VAL A 83 -1.46 13.73 15.56
N ARG A 84 -1.35 13.15 14.38
CA ARG A 84 -0.80 13.78 13.18
C ARG A 84 -1.80 13.63 12.04
N ILE A 85 -2.08 14.74 11.38
CA ILE A 85 -3.00 14.80 10.24
C ILE A 85 -2.24 15.37 9.04
N TYR A 86 -2.18 14.63 7.95
CA TYR A 86 -1.65 15.13 6.67
C TYR A 86 -2.77 15.72 5.84
N ASP A 87 -2.50 16.84 5.16
CA ASP A 87 -3.46 17.55 4.32
C ASP A 87 -4.80 17.84 5.03
N GLY A 88 -4.69 18.41 6.23
CA GLY A 88 -5.86 18.69 7.06
C GLY A 88 -6.85 19.66 6.41
N ASP A 89 -6.36 20.58 5.56
CA ASP A 89 -7.15 21.54 4.78
C ASP A 89 -8.17 22.37 5.61
N GLY A 90 -7.96 22.49 6.92
CA GLY A 90 -8.83 23.20 7.86
C GLY A 90 -9.84 22.32 8.59
N MET A 91 -9.72 20.99 8.54
CA MET A 91 -10.53 20.06 9.34
C MET A 91 -10.47 20.39 10.83
N ASN A 92 -11.61 20.29 11.52
CA ASN A 92 -11.66 20.50 12.96
C ASN A 92 -11.30 19.21 13.68
N ILE A 93 -10.40 19.30 14.64
CA ILE A 93 -9.89 18.16 15.43
C ILE A 93 -10.19 18.42 16.89
N LYS A 94 -10.92 17.49 17.51
CA LYS A 94 -11.22 17.51 18.94
C LYS A 94 -10.87 16.17 19.57
N ILE A 95 -9.98 16.19 20.56
CA ILE A 95 -9.55 14.99 21.29
C ILE A 95 -9.95 15.16 22.74
N TYR A 96 -10.65 14.18 23.28
CA TYR A 96 -11.20 14.22 24.63
C TYR A 96 -11.25 12.83 25.24
N ASN A 97 -11.36 12.78 26.55
CA ASN A 97 -11.68 11.59 27.32
C ASN A 97 -12.98 11.83 28.11
N ASP A 98 -13.33 10.94 29.02
CA ASP A 98 -14.56 11.04 29.81
C ASP A 98 -14.62 12.28 30.72
N THR A 99 -13.48 12.91 31.01
CA THR A 99 -13.39 14.01 31.98
C THR A 99 -13.13 15.37 31.33
N ASP A 100 -12.35 15.41 30.26
CA ASP A 100 -11.77 16.64 29.74
C ASP A 100 -11.66 16.65 28.21
N VAL A 101 -11.78 17.86 27.64
CA VAL A 101 -11.37 18.14 26.26
C VAL A 101 -9.90 18.55 26.27
N ILE A 102 -9.06 17.72 25.66
CA ILE A 102 -7.60 17.88 25.65
C ILE A 102 -7.17 18.80 24.51
N ILE A 103 -7.68 18.54 23.32
CA ILE A 103 -7.43 19.33 22.10
C ILE A 103 -8.78 19.72 21.51
N ASN A 104 -8.87 20.97 21.06
CA ASN A 104 -9.97 21.49 20.26
C ASN A 104 -9.39 22.55 19.33
N SER A 105 -9.06 22.14 18.11
CA SER A 105 -8.28 22.94 17.16
C SER A 105 -8.68 22.61 15.72
N SER A 106 -7.91 23.12 14.77
CA SER A 106 -8.05 22.80 13.35
C SER A 106 -6.71 22.35 12.78
N ALA A 107 -6.72 21.50 11.75
CA ALA A 107 -5.56 21.09 10.96
C ALA A 107 -5.50 21.93 9.67
N PRO A 108 -4.83 23.11 9.65
CA PRO A 108 -4.91 24.06 8.54
C PRO A 108 -3.95 23.76 7.37
N SER A 109 -3.04 22.82 7.52
CA SER A 109 -1.97 22.59 6.54
C SER A 109 -2.50 21.90 5.29
N ASN A 110 -1.95 22.28 4.15
CA ASN A 110 -2.22 21.71 2.83
C ASN A 110 -0.95 20.99 2.36
N ASP A 111 -1.08 19.73 1.92
CA ASP A 111 0.02 18.83 1.55
C ASP A 111 1.14 18.75 2.61
N ALA A 112 0.77 18.89 3.89
CA ALA A 112 1.71 18.88 5.01
C ALA A 112 1.06 18.36 6.30
N TRP A 113 1.91 17.89 7.23
CA TRP A 113 1.50 17.37 8.53
C TRP A 113 1.21 18.46 9.55
N ASP A 114 0.03 18.41 10.16
CA ASP A 114 -0.33 19.10 11.40
C ASP A 114 -0.15 18.17 12.59
N PHE A 115 0.29 18.73 13.73
CA PHE A 115 0.65 17.96 14.92
C PHE A 115 -0.14 18.42 16.14
N PHE A 116 -0.78 17.48 16.81
CA PHE A 116 -1.59 17.69 18.01
C PHE A 116 -1.01 16.86 19.16
N ASN A 117 -0.17 17.51 19.95
CA ASN A 117 0.62 16.85 21.00
C ASN A 117 0.04 17.12 22.38
N PHE A 118 -0.05 16.08 23.22
CA PHE A 118 -0.43 16.20 24.63
C PHE A 118 0.32 15.18 25.49
N SER A 119 0.41 15.46 26.79
CA SER A 119 1.21 14.69 27.75
C SER A 119 0.43 14.35 29.02
N ASN A 120 1.00 13.45 29.84
CA ASN A 120 0.29 12.76 30.91
C ASN A 120 -0.93 12.01 30.36
N ALA A 121 -0.73 11.38 29.20
CA ALA A 121 -1.75 10.64 28.51
C ALA A 121 -1.83 9.23 29.09
N GLU A 122 -2.76 9.02 30.01
CA GLU A 122 -3.13 7.70 30.49
C GLU A 122 -4.64 7.52 30.28
N GLY A 123 -5.03 6.42 29.63
CA GLY A 123 -6.42 6.03 29.46
C GLY A 123 -6.93 6.08 28.02
N GLU A 124 -8.26 6.07 27.91
CA GLU A 124 -9.00 6.00 26.64
C GLU A 124 -9.36 7.39 26.13
N TYR A 125 -9.25 7.57 24.83
CA TYR A 125 -9.52 8.83 24.15
C TYR A 125 -10.42 8.63 22.93
N ILE A 126 -11.22 9.65 22.66
CA ILE A 126 -11.99 9.80 21.43
C ILE A 126 -11.43 10.99 20.68
N MET A 127 -11.07 10.76 19.42
CA MET A 127 -10.77 11.80 18.45
C MET A 127 -11.97 11.97 17.54
N GLU A 128 -12.51 13.19 17.55
CA GLU A 128 -13.58 13.66 16.68
C GLU A 128 -12.94 14.53 15.59
N MET A 129 -13.06 14.09 14.33
CA MET A 129 -12.60 14.81 13.16
C MET A 129 -13.82 15.27 12.37
N THR A 130 -14.03 16.57 12.28
CA THR A 130 -15.17 17.13 11.55
C THR A 130 -14.69 17.87 10.32
N GLU A 131 -15.36 17.60 9.21
CA GLU A 131 -15.14 18.28 7.95
C GLU A 131 -15.20 19.81 8.11
N ASN A 132 -14.42 20.51 7.31
CA ASN A 132 -14.52 21.96 7.18
C ASN A 132 -15.69 22.35 6.25
N LEU A 133 -15.86 23.65 6.00
CA LEU A 133 -16.87 24.16 5.04
C LEU A 133 -16.37 24.13 3.58
N TRP A 134 -15.46 23.22 3.22
CA TRP A 134 -14.99 23.07 1.83
C TRP A 134 -16.18 22.80 0.91
N THR A 135 -16.10 23.09 -0.39
CA THR A 135 -17.28 23.05 -1.28
C THR A 135 -17.24 21.92 -2.30
N SER A 136 -16.15 21.16 -2.38
CA SER A 136 -16.03 20.00 -3.26
C SER A 136 -16.91 18.85 -2.78
N ASP A 137 -17.57 18.15 -3.70
CA ASP A 137 -18.36 16.93 -3.42
C ASP A 137 -17.46 15.72 -3.09
N ASN A 138 -16.15 15.85 -3.28
CA ASN A 138 -15.18 14.79 -3.05
C ASN A 138 -14.77 14.66 -1.57
N GLY A 139 -15.15 15.63 -0.72
CA GLY A 139 -14.73 15.65 0.68
C GLY A 139 -13.28 16.08 0.91
N ASN A 140 -12.78 15.83 2.13
CA ASN A 140 -11.39 16.07 2.52
C ASN A 140 -10.63 14.74 2.57
N TYR A 141 -9.46 14.70 1.94
CA TYR A 141 -8.53 13.57 2.02
C TYR A 141 -7.48 13.85 3.08
N TYR A 142 -7.05 12.83 3.80
CA TYR A 142 -6.02 13.01 4.82
C TYR A 142 -5.27 11.73 5.12
N GLY A 143 -4.04 11.92 5.59
CA GLY A 143 -3.29 10.90 6.31
C GLY A 143 -3.54 11.03 7.80
N LEU A 144 -3.61 9.91 8.52
CA LEU A 144 -3.75 9.89 9.97
C LEU A 144 -2.68 9.00 10.60
N GLU A 145 -1.92 9.56 11.54
CA GLU A 145 -1.01 8.82 12.42
C GLU A 145 -1.25 9.21 13.88
N ILE A 146 -1.28 8.21 14.76
CA ILE A 146 -1.32 8.39 16.21
C ILE A 146 -0.08 7.74 16.80
N VAL A 147 0.88 8.57 17.23
CA VAL A 147 2.05 8.11 17.98
C VAL A 147 1.70 8.04 19.45
N GLY A 148 2.01 6.89 20.05
CA GLY A 148 1.77 6.55 21.44
C GLY A 148 0.55 5.65 21.65
N THR A 149 0.03 5.03 20.59
CA THR A 149 -0.92 3.91 20.65
C THR A 149 -0.42 2.74 19.80
N ASP A 150 -0.84 1.51 20.13
CA ASP A 150 -0.57 0.28 19.36
C ASP A 150 -1.71 -0.08 18.39
N ARG A 151 -2.88 0.53 18.56
CA ARG A 151 -4.07 0.39 17.70
C ARG A 151 -5.01 1.58 17.88
N PHE A 152 -5.90 1.79 16.93
CA PHE A 152 -7.09 2.60 17.12
C PHE A 152 -8.24 1.98 16.35
N PHE A 153 -9.48 2.26 16.72
CA PHE A 153 -10.63 1.64 16.06
C PHE A 153 -11.71 2.66 15.70
N MET A 154 -12.52 2.24 14.74
CA MET A 154 -13.80 2.84 14.40
C MET A 154 -14.90 1.82 14.74
N ASN A 155 -16.04 2.29 15.20
CA ASN A 155 -17.19 1.43 15.54
C ASN A 155 -18.49 2.05 15.02
N GLU A 156 -18.46 2.47 13.76
CA GLU A 156 -19.64 3.09 13.16
C GLU A 156 -20.63 2.03 12.73
N SER A 157 -21.85 2.12 13.26
CA SER A 157 -22.96 1.29 12.83
C SER A 157 -23.31 1.61 11.38
N GLN A 158 -23.03 0.67 10.47
CA GLN A 158 -23.24 0.88 9.02
C GLN A 158 -24.71 1.12 8.68
N SER A 159 -25.63 0.51 9.43
CA SER A 159 -27.08 0.75 9.28
C SER A 159 -27.52 2.15 9.69
N SER A 160 -26.81 2.76 10.64
CA SER A 160 -27.10 4.12 11.12
C SER A 160 -26.44 5.17 10.23
N LEU A 161 -25.20 4.89 9.80
CA LEU A 161 -24.42 5.76 8.91
C LEU A 161 -25.04 5.83 7.50
N TYR A 162 -25.56 4.71 7.00
CA TYR A 162 -26.21 4.62 5.68
C TYR A 162 -27.48 3.74 5.69
N PRO A 163 -28.63 4.31 6.09
CA PRO A 163 -29.89 3.59 6.11
C PRO A 163 -30.28 3.07 4.72
N GLY A 164 -30.41 1.74 4.58
CA GLY A 164 -30.78 1.07 3.33
C GLY A 164 -29.63 0.70 2.39
N TYR A 165 -28.39 1.09 2.72
CA TYR A 165 -27.17 0.74 1.98
C TYR A 165 -26.17 -0.01 2.86
N SER A 166 -26.64 -0.67 3.92
CA SER A 166 -25.84 -1.52 4.81
C SER A 166 -26.00 -3.00 4.46
N PRO A 167 -24.98 -3.83 4.74
CA PRO A 167 -25.12 -5.28 4.64
C PRO A 167 -26.19 -5.75 5.62
N SER A 168 -26.88 -6.85 5.27
CA SER A 168 -27.96 -7.37 6.12
C SER A 168 -27.38 -7.91 7.43
N GLY A 169 -27.73 -7.29 8.56
CA GLY A 169 -27.24 -7.67 9.88
C GLY A 169 -26.87 -6.44 10.71
N ASN A 170 -26.24 -6.68 11.85
CA ASN A 170 -25.65 -5.61 12.66
C ASN A 170 -24.15 -5.55 12.32
N PHE A 171 -23.79 -4.67 11.41
CA PHE A 171 -22.40 -4.46 11.03
C PHE A 171 -21.90 -3.12 11.58
N SER A 172 -20.70 -3.17 12.13
CA SER A 172 -19.94 -2.04 12.66
C SER A 172 -18.57 -1.98 12.01
N GLY A 173 -18.04 -0.78 11.77
CA GLY A 173 -16.75 -0.66 11.09
C GLY A 173 -16.27 0.75 10.86
N SER A 174 -15.60 0.95 9.72
CA SER A 174 -15.03 2.22 9.31
C SER A 174 -16.08 3.27 8.97
N ASN A 175 -15.65 4.54 8.95
CA ASN A 175 -16.42 5.69 8.47
C ASN A 175 -16.63 5.68 6.93
N ASP A 176 -17.16 6.77 6.37
CA ASP A 176 -17.67 6.92 4.99
C ASP A 176 -16.71 6.43 3.88
N ALA A 177 -15.38 6.58 4.01
CA ALA A 177 -14.42 5.83 3.20
C ALA A 177 -12.97 5.86 3.72
N MET A 178 -12.25 4.76 3.51
CA MET A 178 -10.79 4.65 3.57
C MET A 178 -10.24 4.55 2.14
N ILE A 179 -8.95 4.81 1.93
CA ILE A 179 -8.32 4.78 0.60
C ILE A 179 -7.17 3.78 0.57
N LEU A 180 -7.21 2.89 -0.41
CA LEU A 180 -6.10 2.00 -0.77
C LEU A 180 -5.71 2.25 -2.20
N GLY A 181 -4.44 2.08 -2.56
CA GLY A 181 -4.00 2.37 -3.92
C GLY A 181 -2.51 2.23 -4.12
N ARG A 182 -2.10 2.24 -5.38
CA ARG A 182 -0.69 2.16 -5.76
C ARG A 182 -0.15 3.58 -5.95
N GLY A 183 1.06 3.83 -5.47
CA GLY A 183 1.71 5.15 -5.60
C GLY A 183 2.53 5.51 -4.37
N ALA A 184 3.22 6.66 -4.43
CA ALA A 184 3.89 7.21 -3.26
C ALA A 184 2.88 7.81 -2.25
N GLU A 185 1.72 8.22 -2.75
CA GLU A 185 0.64 8.89 -2.02
C GLU A 185 -0.30 7.91 -1.31
N PHE A 186 -0.56 6.75 -1.90
CA PHE A 186 -1.45 5.71 -1.38
C PHE A 186 -0.67 4.48 -0.95
N SER A 187 -1.22 3.71 0.00
CA SER A 187 -0.67 2.38 0.31
C SER A 187 -1.42 1.30 -0.43
N PRO A 188 -0.72 0.28 -0.98
CA PRO A 188 -1.39 -0.83 -1.63
C PRO A 188 -2.11 -1.76 -0.65
N TYR A 189 -1.92 -1.57 0.67
CA TYR A 189 -2.58 -2.37 1.69
C TYR A 189 -2.83 -1.61 2.99
N GLU A 190 -3.81 -2.08 3.74
CA GLU A 190 -4.14 -1.62 5.10
C GLU A 190 -4.34 -2.84 5.99
N THR A 191 -3.97 -2.71 7.27
CA THR A 191 -4.03 -3.84 8.21
C THR A 191 -5.00 -3.58 9.35
N TYR A 192 -5.82 -4.59 9.61
CA TYR A 192 -6.85 -4.57 10.62
C TYR A 192 -6.75 -5.78 11.55
N GLU A 193 -7.23 -5.60 12.78
CA GLU A 193 -7.53 -6.67 13.72
C GLU A 193 -9.02 -6.67 14.06
N ILE A 194 -9.62 -7.86 14.07
CA ILE A 194 -11.01 -8.08 14.48
C ILE A 194 -10.98 -9.10 15.62
N HIS A 195 -11.49 -8.71 16.79
CA HIS A 195 -11.61 -9.64 17.90
C HIS A 195 -12.86 -10.50 17.71
N SER A 196 -12.69 -11.82 17.66
CA SER A 196 -13.81 -12.78 17.57
C SER A 196 -13.58 -13.95 18.51
N ASP A 197 -14.67 -14.55 19.00
CA ASP A 197 -14.67 -15.79 19.77
C ASP A 197 -14.91 -17.04 18.90
N GLY A 198 -14.93 -16.89 17.57
CA GLY A 198 -15.10 -18.00 16.63
C GLY A 198 -15.40 -17.53 15.21
N ASN A 199 -16.61 -17.83 14.73
CA ASN A 199 -17.05 -17.42 13.41
C ASN A 199 -17.45 -15.94 13.43
N PHE A 200 -17.02 -15.19 12.43
CA PHE A 200 -17.39 -13.80 12.20
C PHE A 200 -17.52 -13.52 10.71
N SER A 201 -18.00 -12.35 10.37
CA SER A 201 -18.13 -11.87 9.00
C SER A 201 -17.25 -10.64 8.77
N VAL A 202 -16.53 -10.60 7.66
CA VAL A 202 -15.90 -9.36 7.17
C VAL A 202 -16.69 -8.89 5.97
N ALA A 203 -17.09 -7.62 5.97
CA ALA A 203 -17.80 -6.98 4.87
C ALA A 203 -16.97 -5.83 4.29
N ILE A 204 -16.89 -5.76 2.97
CA ILE A 204 -16.18 -4.71 2.23
C ILE A 204 -17.20 -4.01 1.33
N TYR A 205 -17.32 -2.69 1.46
CA TYR A 205 -18.07 -1.85 0.52
C TYR A 205 -17.10 -1.29 -0.51
N ASP A 206 -17.53 -1.30 -1.77
CA ASP A 206 -16.77 -0.73 -2.89
C ASP A 206 -15.39 -1.37 -3.01
N GLY A 207 -15.41 -2.71 -3.03
CA GLY A 207 -14.19 -3.49 -3.00
C GLY A 207 -13.35 -3.31 -4.25
N ASP A 208 -13.98 -3.19 -5.42
CA ASP A 208 -13.30 -3.01 -6.72
C ASP A 208 -12.05 -3.89 -6.91
N TYR A 209 -12.25 -5.18 -6.62
CA TYR A 209 -11.25 -6.24 -6.63
C TYR A 209 -10.19 -6.14 -5.51
N THR A 210 -10.51 -5.52 -4.38
CA THR A 210 -9.72 -5.61 -3.15
C THR A 210 -9.67 -7.05 -2.65
N ALA A 211 -8.47 -7.56 -2.39
CA ALA A 211 -8.27 -8.81 -1.69
C ALA A 211 -8.38 -8.64 -0.19
N VAL A 212 -9.01 -9.60 0.47
CA VAL A 212 -9.15 -9.70 1.92
C VAL A 212 -8.39 -10.94 2.38
N LEU A 213 -7.19 -10.75 2.93
CA LEU A 213 -6.38 -11.84 3.47
C LEU A 213 -6.66 -11.95 4.96
N VAL A 214 -7.02 -13.15 5.42
CA VAL A 214 -7.38 -13.40 6.82
C VAL A 214 -6.37 -14.36 7.44
N TYR A 215 -5.93 -14.04 8.65
CA TYR A 215 -5.01 -14.86 9.44
C TYR A 215 -5.62 -15.13 10.82
N GLU A 216 -5.39 -16.35 11.32
CA GLU A 216 -5.78 -16.76 12.66
C GLU A 216 -5.01 -15.96 13.73
N PRO A 217 -5.49 -15.91 14.99
CA PRO A 217 -4.82 -15.19 16.06
C PRO A 217 -3.38 -15.64 16.37
N ASP A 218 -2.98 -16.85 15.95
CA ASP A 218 -1.61 -17.34 16.08
C ASP A 218 -0.69 -16.93 14.91
N GLY A 219 -1.23 -16.22 13.92
CA GLY A 219 -0.53 -15.75 12.73
C GLY A 219 -0.59 -16.71 11.53
N THR A 220 -1.25 -17.86 11.65
CA THR A 220 -1.43 -18.80 10.54
C THR A 220 -2.36 -18.21 9.48
N PHE A 221 -2.00 -18.30 8.20
CA PHE A 221 -2.89 -17.91 7.11
C PHE A 221 -4.16 -18.77 7.12
N HIS A 222 -5.33 -18.12 7.08
CA HIS A 222 -6.62 -18.78 7.12
C HIS A 222 -7.23 -18.89 5.73
N ASP A 223 -7.53 -17.76 5.08
CA ASP A 223 -8.15 -17.72 3.76
C ASP A 223 -7.92 -16.37 3.05
N ILE A 224 -8.22 -16.33 1.76
CA ILE A 224 -8.27 -15.12 0.94
C ILE A 224 -9.64 -14.99 0.26
N PHE A 225 -10.26 -13.82 0.42
CA PHE A 225 -11.46 -13.44 -0.29
C PHE A 225 -11.17 -12.32 -1.28
N ILE A 226 -12.01 -12.19 -2.31
CA ILE A 226 -11.96 -11.10 -3.27
C ILE A 226 -13.28 -10.36 -3.18
N ALA A 227 -13.23 -9.04 -3.01
CA ALA A 227 -14.38 -8.14 -3.03
C ALA A 227 -14.50 -7.48 -4.41
N PRO A 228 -15.23 -8.08 -5.37
CA PRO A 228 -15.29 -7.58 -6.74
C PRO A 228 -16.35 -6.48 -6.95
N SER A 229 -17.19 -6.20 -5.95
CA SER A 229 -18.35 -5.35 -6.13
C SER A 229 -17.99 -3.86 -6.09
N ASN A 230 -18.49 -3.12 -7.08
CA ASN A 230 -18.44 -1.66 -7.16
C ASN A 230 -19.70 -1.05 -6.54
N ASN A 231 -19.53 -0.06 -5.66
CA ASN A 231 -20.59 0.65 -4.96
C ASN A 231 -21.60 -0.29 -4.27
N ALA A 232 -21.12 -1.42 -3.77
CA ALA A 232 -21.92 -2.44 -3.11
C ALA A 232 -21.09 -3.23 -2.08
N TRP A 233 -21.79 -3.88 -1.16
CA TRP A 233 -21.16 -4.70 -0.11
C TRP A 233 -20.93 -6.13 -0.57
N ASP A 234 -19.70 -6.61 -0.39
CA ASP A 234 -19.35 -8.03 -0.38
C ASP A 234 -19.22 -8.49 1.08
N VAL A 235 -19.83 -9.62 1.43
CA VAL A 235 -19.79 -10.17 2.80
C VAL A 235 -19.18 -11.56 2.78
N PHE A 236 -18.12 -11.74 3.58
CA PHE A 236 -17.36 -12.98 3.69
C PHE A 236 -17.52 -13.57 5.07
N ASN A 237 -17.93 -14.83 5.14
CA ASN A 237 -18.01 -15.55 6.42
C ASN A 237 -16.66 -16.21 6.69
N VAL A 238 -16.02 -15.83 7.78
CA VAL A 238 -14.79 -16.44 8.29
C VAL A 238 -15.20 -17.52 9.28
N THR A 239 -14.91 -18.78 8.97
CA THR A 239 -15.27 -19.91 9.83
C THR A 239 -14.07 -20.43 10.59
N GLY A 240 -14.02 -20.15 11.90
CA GLY A 240 -12.92 -20.51 12.78
C GLY A 240 -13.40 -20.85 14.18
N ASN A 241 -12.56 -21.57 14.93
CA ASN A 241 -12.82 -21.88 16.35
C ASN A 241 -11.86 -21.14 17.29
N ALA A 242 -10.93 -20.35 16.75
CA ALA A 242 -9.96 -19.61 17.54
C ALA A 242 -10.59 -18.32 18.08
N SER A 243 -10.45 -18.10 19.39
CA SER A 243 -10.79 -16.85 20.05
C SER A 243 -9.55 -15.95 20.11
N GLY A 244 -9.72 -14.68 19.77
CA GLY A 244 -8.66 -13.68 19.81
C GLY A 244 -8.75 -12.66 18.66
N TYR A 245 -7.65 -11.95 18.44
CA TYR A 245 -7.53 -10.96 17.38
C TYR A 245 -7.15 -11.64 16.06
N TRP A 246 -8.12 -11.73 15.16
CA TRP A 246 -7.92 -12.16 13.79
C TRP A 246 -7.36 -11.00 12.96
N LYS A 247 -6.29 -11.26 12.21
CA LYS A 247 -5.70 -10.22 11.36
C LYS A 247 -6.35 -10.27 9.99
N THR A 248 -6.80 -9.12 9.52
CA THR A 248 -7.37 -8.92 8.20
C THR A 248 -6.55 -7.89 7.46
N ILE A 249 -6.02 -8.24 6.29
CA ILE A 249 -5.26 -7.33 5.43
C ILE A 249 -6.06 -7.10 4.17
N LEU A 250 -6.33 -5.84 3.90
CA LEU A 250 -6.91 -5.43 2.63
C LEU A 250 -5.78 -5.05 1.69
N PHE A 251 -5.80 -5.60 0.48
CA PHE A 251 -4.80 -5.36 -0.53
C PHE A 251 -5.49 -4.99 -1.84
N ASP A 252 -5.18 -3.83 -2.39
CA ASP A 252 -5.72 -3.41 -3.68
C ASP A 252 -5.05 -4.21 -4.81
N LEU A 253 -5.85 -4.98 -5.55
CA LEU A 253 -5.34 -5.82 -6.63
C LEU A 253 -5.35 -5.10 -7.97
N GLN A 254 -6.48 -4.50 -8.36
CA GLN A 254 -6.63 -3.97 -9.72
C GLN A 254 -6.62 -2.46 -9.78
N GLY A 255 -6.56 -1.80 -8.62
CA GLY A 255 -6.40 -0.37 -8.38
C GLY A 255 -6.69 0.49 -9.57
N THR A 256 -7.93 0.97 -9.67
CA THR A 256 -8.33 2.24 -10.31
C THR A 256 -9.83 2.21 -10.62
N ASP A 257 -10.65 2.88 -9.81
CA ASP A 257 -11.92 3.41 -10.32
C ASP A 257 -12.20 4.81 -9.76
N ASP A 258 -11.98 5.03 -8.46
CA ASP A 258 -12.51 6.25 -7.84
C ASP A 258 -11.56 7.44 -7.79
N TYR A 259 -10.25 7.20 -7.64
CA TYR A 259 -9.28 8.28 -7.56
C TYR A 259 -8.45 8.39 -8.84
N SER A 260 -8.41 9.59 -9.42
CA SER A 260 -7.69 9.84 -10.68
C SER A 260 -6.17 9.61 -10.60
N THR A 261 -5.62 9.47 -9.39
CA THR A 261 -4.21 9.14 -9.13
C THR A 261 -4.01 7.74 -8.53
N GLU A 262 -4.90 6.78 -8.88
CA GLU A 262 -4.70 5.33 -8.64
C GLU A 262 -5.07 4.82 -7.23
N GLY A 263 -6.15 5.35 -6.65
CA GLY A 263 -6.74 4.90 -5.39
C GLY A 263 -8.18 4.38 -5.51
N ASN A 264 -8.56 3.48 -4.61
CA ASN A 264 -9.87 2.88 -4.42
C ASN A 264 -10.48 3.33 -3.08
N PHE A 265 -11.72 3.83 -3.09
CA PHE A 265 -12.45 4.06 -1.85
C PHE A 265 -13.07 2.76 -1.39
N TYR A 266 -13.02 2.50 -0.09
CA TYR A 266 -13.71 1.35 0.47
C TYR A 266 -14.17 1.62 1.90
N ARG A 267 -15.04 0.75 2.38
CA ARG A 267 -15.31 0.60 3.81
C ARG A 267 -15.14 -0.83 4.24
N ILE A 268 -14.66 -1.02 5.46
CA ILE A 268 -14.59 -2.32 6.11
C ILE A 268 -15.54 -2.34 7.30
N ALA A 269 -16.28 -3.44 7.44
CA ALA A 269 -17.13 -3.68 8.59
C ALA A 269 -17.11 -5.15 9.00
N THR A 270 -17.52 -5.42 10.22
CA THR A 270 -17.66 -6.75 10.80
C THR A 270 -18.97 -6.86 11.57
N ASP A 271 -19.45 -8.10 11.79
CA ASP A 271 -20.54 -8.39 12.71
C ASP A 271 -20.08 -8.52 14.18
N GLU A 272 -18.78 -8.32 14.42
CA GLU A 272 -18.14 -8.19 15.73
C GLU A 272 -18.14 -6.73 16.24
N GLU A 273 -17.67 -6.53 17.48
CA GLU A 273 -17.78 -5.23 18.15
C GLU A 273 -16.87 -4.15 17.56
N HIS A 274 -15.65 -4.48 17.13
CA HIS A 274 -14.63 -3.49 16.75
C HIS A 274 -13.78 -3.94 15.57
N VAL A 275 -13.45 -2.99 14.69
CA VAL A 275 -12.39 -3.12 13.68
C VAL A 275 -11.24 -2.20 14.09
N TYR A 276 -10.15 -2.80 14.55
CA TYR A 276 -8.94 -2.07 14.93
C TYR A 276 -8.04 -1.89 13.73
N ILE A 277 -7.58 -0.67 13.48
CA ILE A 277 -6.46 -0.39 12.60
C ILE A 277 -5.18 -0.63 13.37
N VAL A 278 -4.25 -1.35 12.73
CA VAL A 278 -2.93 -1.68 13.29
C VAL A 278 -1.85 -1.50 12.23
N ASN A 279 -0.63 -1.27 12.67
CA ASN A 279 0.52 -1.25 11.75
C ASN A 279 1.14 -2.63 11.61
N GLN A 280 1.41 -3.01 10.36
CA GLN A 280 2.20 -4.19 10.02
C GLN A 280 3.23 -3.82 8.96
N ASN A 281 4.49 -4.25 9.09
CA ASN A 281 5.47 -3.99 8.04
C ASN A 281 5.17 -4.87 6.82
N ALA A 282 5.38 -4.29 5.64
CA ALA A 282 5.24 -4.98 4.37
C ALA A 282 6.05 -6.29 4.33
N SER A 283 7.28 -6.20 4.82
CA SER A 283 8.26 -7.29 4.86
C SER A 283 7.88 -8.46 5.77
N ASP A 284 6.93 -8.26 6.69
CA ASP A 284 6.40 -9.33 7.53
C ASP A 284 5.25 -10.10 6.85
N LEU A 285 4.66 -9.53 5.80
CA LEU A 285 3.47 -10.04 5.12
C LEU A 285 3.77 -10.65 3.75
N PHE A 286 4.68 -10.03 3.00
CA PHE A 286 5.01 -10.47 1.66
C PHE A 286 6.52 -10.42 1.43
N ILE A 287 6.98 -11.35 0.60
CA ILE A 287 8.36 -11.46 0.18
C ILE A 287 8.45 -11.03 -1.27
N THR A 288 9.11 -9.90 -1.50
CA THR A 288 9.28 -9.34 -2.85
C THR A 288 10.50 -9.93 -3.54
N TYR A 289 10.28 -10.46 -4.75
CA TYR A 289 11.31 -10.96 -5.64
C TYR A 289 11.46 -10.03 -6.85
N ASP A 290 12.48 -9.16 -6.80
CA ASP A 290 12.78 -8.15 -7.82
C ASP A 290 14.26 -8.19 -8.25
N PHE A 291 14.78 -7.21 -8.99
CA PHE A 291 16.21 -7.18 -9.34
C PHE A 291 17.06 -6.21 -8.49
N SER A 292 16.46 -5.53 -7.50
CA SER A 292 17.17 -4.63 -6.57
C SER A 292 18.21 -5.37 -5.71
N SER A 293 17.99 -6.68 -5.46
CA SER A 293 18.93 -7.55 -4.76
C SER A 293 19.12 -8.89 -5.47
N ASN A 294 20.27 -9.54 -5.24
CA ASN A 294 20.62 -10.88 -5.75
C ASN A 294 20.46 -11.12 -7.27
N ALA A 295 20.42 -10.06 -8.07
CA ALA A 295 20.40 -10.14 -9.54
C ALA A 295 21.60 -10.93 -10.07
N GLY A 296 21.33 -11.90 -10.95
CA GLY A 296 22.33 -12.81 -11.52
C GLY A 296 22.81 -13.93 -10.60
N VAL A 297 22.32 -14.00 -9.35
CA VAL A 297 22.69 -15.06 -8.37
C VAL A 297 21.56 -16.07 -8.18
N ASN A 298 20.35 -15.59 -7.89
CA ASN A 298 19.15 -16.44 -7.81
C ASN A 298 17.94 -15.79 -8.51
N ARG A 299 18.17 -14.67 -9.20
CA ARG A 299 17.20 -13.93 -9.99
C ARG A 299 17.81 -13.66 -11.36
N TYR A 300 17.30 -14.32 -12.39
CA TYR A 300 17.91 -14.34 -13.72
C TYR A 300 17.01 -13.68 -14.77
N ALA A 301 17.61 -12.89 -15.66
CA ALA A 301 16.92 -12.26 -16.77
C ALA A 301 17.61 -12.64 -18.10
N TYR A 302 16.81 -12.90 -19.12
CA TYR A 302 17.29 -13.34 -20.44
C TYR A 302 16.58 -12.58 -21.58
N ARG A 303 17.30 -12.41 -22.69
CA ARG A 303 16.94 -11.67 -23.92
C ARG A 303 17.30 -12.53 -25.15
N ARG A 304 16.96 -12.19 -26.40
CA ARG A 304 16.42 -10.94 -26.96
C ARG A 304 15.14 -11.12 -27.74
N GLN A 305 14.98 -12.25 -28.44
CA GLN A 305 13.83 -12.50 -29.28
C GLN A 305 13.47 -13.98 -29.34
N VAL A 306 12.23 -14.28 -29.68
CA VAL A 306 11.70 -15.63 -29.89
C VAL A 306 11.02 -15.76 -31.25
N GLY A 307 11.04 -16.98 -31.81
CA GLY A 307 10.44 -17.28 -33.11
C GLY A 307 8.95 -17.63 -33.05
N SER A 308 8.44 -17.99 -31.87
CA SER A 308 7.02 -18.23 -31.62
C SER A 308 6.60 -17.60 -30.30
N PHE A 309 5.32 -17.29 -30.18
CA PHE A 309 4.76 -16.54 -29.07
C PHE A 309 3.48 -17.24 -28.57
N PRO A 310 3.48 -17.86 -27.37
CA PRO A 310 4.63 -18.00 -26.46
C PRO A 310 5.74 -18.94 -27.00
N PRO A 311 6.97 -18.88 -26.43
CA PRO A 311 8.03 -19.81 -26.79
C PRO A 311 7.68 -21.25 -26.36
N PRO A 312 8.08 -22.29 -27.11
CA PRO A 312 7.66 -23.68 -26.85
C PRO A 312 8.47 -24.34 -25.72
N VAL A 313 9.57 -23.72 -25.30
CA VAL A 313 10.48 -24.23 -24.27
C VAL A 313 10.78 -23.14 -23.26
N ASN A 314 10.85 -23.51 -21.98
CA ASN A 314 11.17 -22.59 -20.89
C ASN A 314 12.63 -22.11 -20.91
N SER A 315 13.46 -22.65 -21.82
CA SER A 315 14.85 -22.26 -22.03
C SER A 315 15.03 -21.11 -23.04
N THR A 316 13.97 -20.51 -23.58
CA THR A 316 14.06 -19.43 -24.59
C THR A 316 13.23 -18.21 -24.21
N PRO A 317 13.74 -16.96 -24.34
CA PRO A 317 15.10 -16.55 -24.73
C PRO A 317 16.21 -17.02 -23.76
N SER A 318 17.47 -17.02 -24.20
CA SER A 318 18.60 -17.60 -23.44
C SER A 318 19.84 -16.72 -23.33
N ILE A 319 19.89 -15.54 -23.96
CA ILE A 319 21.02 -14.62 -23.82
C ILE A 319 20.87 -13.93 -22.47
N GLY A 320 21.77 -14.16 -21.52
CA GLY A 320 21.68 -13.55 -20.19
C GLY A 320 21.84 -12.02 -20.24
N PHE A 321 21.20 -11.34 -19.30
CA PHE A 321 21.42 -9.91 -19.06
C PHE A 321 22.84 -9.66 -18.53
N THR A 322 23.43 -8.52 -18.88
CA THR A 322 24.67 -8.03 -18.26
C THR A 322 24.35 -7.23 -16.99
N GLN A 323 25.37 -6.91 -16.19
CA GLN A 323 25.20 -6.11 -14.97
C GLN A 323 24.47 -4.77 -15.23
N THR A 324 24.84 -4.05 -16.28
CA THR A 324 24.17 -2.79 -16.64
C THR A 324 22.71 -2.99 -17.02
N GLN A 325 22.37 -4.12 -17.64
CA GLN A 325 20.99 -4.41 -17.99
C GLN A 325 20.15 -4.77 -16.76
N TYR A 326 20.74 -5.40 -15.75
CA TYR A 326 20.08 -5.59 -14.46
C TYR A 326 19.87 -4.26 -13.73
N GLN A 327 20.84 -3.35 -13.75
CA GLN A 327 20.69 -2.02 -13.16
C GLN A 327 19.51 -1.25 -13.76
N ASN A 328 19.26 -1.39 -15.07
CA ASN A 328 18.13 -0.76 -15.76
C ASN A 328 16.75 -1.37 -15.44
N ILE A 329 16.67 -2.44 -14.65
CA ILE A 329 15.41 -3.10 -14.27
C ILE A 329 15.35 -3.38 -12.75
N ALA A 330 16.26 -2.76 -12.00
CA ALA A 330 16.37 -2.99 -10.56
C ALA A 330 15.30 -2.22 -9.78
N ASP A 331 14.92 -1.06 -10.29
CA ASP A 331 14.01 -0.09 -9.68
C ASP A 331 13.05 0.45 -10.75
N ASP A 332 11.86 0.91 -10.34
CA ASP A 332 10.94 1.63 -11.24
C ASP A 332 11.25 3.14 -11.20
N ASP A 333 12.31 3.53 -11.91
CA ASP A 333 12.86 4.90 -11.91
C ASP A 333 12.79 5.58 -13.29
N GLY A 334 12.00 5.00 -14.20
CA GLY A 334 11.88 5.43 -15.60
C GLY A 334 13.09 5.08 -16.47
N ILE A 335 14.06 4.30 -15.98
CA ILE A 335 15.12 3.69 -16.78
C ILE A 335 14.66 2.30 -17.24
N TRP A 336 14.98 1.95 -18.50
CA TRP A 336 14.47 0.73 -19.13
C TRP A 336 15.55 -0.11 -19.76
N GLN A 337 15.40 -1.43 -19.68
CA GLN A 337 16.13 -2.34 -20.55
C GLN A 337 15.36 -2.61 -21.85
N SER A 338 15.88 -2.11 -22.97
CA SER A 338 15.24 -2.27 -24.29
C SER A 338 15.84 -3.39 -25.14
N ASP A 339 14.97 -4.12 -25.83
CA ASP A 339 15.32 -5.11 -26.84
C ASP A 339 14.48 -4.94 -28.11
N SER A 340 14.96 -5.48 -29.23
CA SER A 340 14.23 -5.41 -30.50
C SER A 340 14.28 -6.77 -31.18
N ALA A 341 13.32 -7.07 -32.03
CA ALA A 341 13.31 -8.31 -32.80
C ALA A 341 13.56 -8.07 -34.28
N SER A 342 14.10 -9.09 -34.94
CA SER A 342 14.11 -9.19 -36.40
C SER A 342 12.68 -9.37 -36.94
N LEU A 343 12.49 -9.07 -38.22
CA LEU A 343 11.21 -9.31 -38.91
C LEU A 343 10.77 -10.77 -38.76
N GLY A 344 9.52 -10.99 -38.34
CA GLY A 344 8.96 -12.32 -38.10
C GLY A 344 9.36 -12.96 -36.76
N SER A 345 9.96 -12.19 -35.84
CA SER A 345 10.24 -12.60 -34.46
C SER A 345 9.62 -11.62 -33.47
N TYR A 346 9.54 -12.05 -32.21
CA TYR A 346 9.00 -11.24 -31.12
C TYR A 346 10.13 -10.83 -30.19
N ALA A 347 10.19 -9.55 -29.80
CA ALA A 347 11.12 -9.11 -28.77
C ALA A 347 10.63 -9.68 -27.45
N SER A 348 11.52 -10.24 -26.64
CA SER A 348 11.10 -10.94 -25.43
C SER A 348 12.18 -10.91 -24.36
N HIS A 349 11.71 -10.79 -23.13
CA HIS A 349 12.47 -11.09 -21.94
C HIS A 349 11.94 -12.35 -21.27
N ARG A 350 12.81 -13.05 -20.54
CA ARG A 350 12.43 -14.13 -19.63
C ARG A 350 13.04 -13.84 -18.28
N PHE A 351 12.21 -13.80 -17.25
CA PHE A 351 12.63 -13.65 -15.86
C PHE A 351 12.47 -15.00 -15.15
N VAL A 352 13.43 -15.33 -14.29
CA VAL A 352 13.46 -16.58 -13.53
C VAL A 352 13.89 -16.25 -12.11
N PHE A 353 12.99 -16.45 -11.17
CA PHE A 353 13.23 -16.23 -9.74
C PHE A 353 13.34 -17.58 -9.04
N THR A 354 14.31 -17.70 -8.14
CA THR A 354 14.36 -18.80 -7.18
C THR A 354 13.59 -18.35 -5.94
N VAL A 355 12.45 -18.99 -5.70
CA VAL A 355 11.59 -18.78 -4.55
C VAL A 355 12.06 -19.71 -3.43
N ASN A 356 12.31 -19.17 -2.24
CA ASN A 356 12.89 -19.94 -1.13
C ASN A 356 11.82 -20.51 -0.18
N GLU A 357 10.58 -20.06 -0.32
CA GLU A 357 9.42 -20.52 0.42
C GLU A 357 8.98 -21.89 -0.10
N SER A 358 8.39 -22.71 0.78
CA SER A 358 7.73 -23.94 0.33
C SER A 358 6.55 -23.57 -0.56
N THR A 359 6.28 -24.34 -1.61
CA THR A 359 5.11 -24.11 -2.47
C THR A 359 3.79 -24.17 -1.70
N ASP A 360 3.77 -24.93 -0.62
CA ASP A 360 2.60 -25.07 0.27
C ASP A 360 2.39 -23.84 1.17
N ASP A 361 3.42 -23.00 1.34
CA ASP A 361 3.37 -21.78 2.16
C ASP A 361 3.01 -20.53 1.33
N ILE A 362 2.88 -20.66 0.00
CA ILE A 362 2.57 -19.54 -0.91
C ILE A 362 1.06 -19.50 -1.16
N SER A 363 0.36 -18.69 -0.37
CA SER A 363 -1.09 -18.49 -0.51
C SER A 363 -1.48 -17.68 -1.76
N LEU A 364 -0.66 -16.68 -2.10
CA LEU A 364 -0.90 -15.77 -3.21
C LEU A 364 0.42 -15.42 -3.90
N LEU A 365 0.43 -15.48 -5.22
CA LEU A 365 1.50 -14.93 -6.04
C LEU A 365 0.99 -13.69 -6.75
N HIS A 366 1.63 -12.56 -6.47
CA HIS A 366 1.43 -11.30 -7.18
C HIS A 366 2.59 -11.08 -8.14
N ILE A 367 2.29 -10.95 -9.43
CA ILE A 367 3.27 -10.73 -10.51
C ILE A 367 3.02 -9.37 -11.12
N LEU A 368 4.07 -8.55 -11.16
CA LEU A 368 4.05 -7.22 -11.75
C LEU A 368 5.11 -7.09 -12.84
N TRP A 369 4.77 -6.44 -13.94
CA TRP A 369 5.69 -6.01 -14.99
C TRP A 369 5.30 -4.61 -15.47
N ASN A 370 6.14 -3.62 -15.26
CA ASN A 370 6.00 -2.31 -15.88
C ASN A 370 6.87 -2.26 -17.16
N GLY A 371 6.30 -1.82 -18.29
CA GLY A 371 7.07 -1.61 -19.52
C GLY A 371 6.25 -1.23 -20.75
N ASN A 372 6.87 -1.32 -21.93
CA ASN A 372 6.17 -1.06 -23.19
C ASN A 372 6.54 -2.01 -24.33
N GLY A 373 5.53 -2.36 -25.13
CA GLY A 373 5.68 -3.13 -26.35
C GLY A 373 5.52 -2.25 -27.58
N ARG A 374 6.62 -1.87 -28.23
CA ARG A 374 6.58 -0.96 -29.39
C ARG A 374 6.53 -1.72 -30.71
N HIS A 375 5.44 -1.57 -31.45
CA HIS A 375 5.34 -2.01 -32.84
C HIS A 375 4.45 -1.06 -33.66
N ARG A 376 4.74 -0.92 -34.95
CA ARG A 376 4.05 0.05 -35.83
C ARG A 376 2.56 -0.26 -36.05
N LEU A 377 2.19 -1.55 -36.07
CA LEU A 377 0.85 -2.00 -36.43
C LEU A 377 0.11 -2.72 -35.29
N SER A 378 0.85 -3.21 -34.31
CA SER A 378 0.33 -4.06 -33.24
C SER A 378 1.15 -3.84 -31.97
N PRO A 379 1.13 -2.61 -31.42
CA PRO A 379 1.80 -2.34 -30.15
C PRO A 379 1.17 -3.14 -29.02
N GLY A 380 1.87 -3.15 -27.89
CA GLY A 380 1.46 -3.84 -26.67
C GLY A 380 2.40 -4.98 -26.29
N ALA A 381 2.23 -5.45 -25.07
CA ALA A 381 2.98 -6.54 -24.47
C ALA A 381 2.01 -7.63 -23.99
N LYS A 382 2.56 -8.84 -23.80
CA LYS A 382 1.87 -9.91 -23.11
C LYS A 382 2.79 -10.53 -22.07
N LEU A 383 2.23 -10.81 -20.91
CA LEU A 383 2.90 -11.45 -19.80
C LEU A 383 2.48 -12.91 -19.74
N PHE A 384 3.47 -13.79 -19.63
CA PHE A 384 3.24 -15.22 -19.52
C PHE A 384 3.93 -15.78 -18.29
N LEU A 385 3.28 -16.74 -17.64
CA LEU A 385 3.85 -17.53 -16.55
C LEU A 385 4.08 -18.97 -16.98
N ARG A 386 5.15 -19.58 -16.48
CA ARG A 386 5.43 -20.99 -16.76
C ARG A 386 4.53 -21.86 -15.88
N ASN A 387 3.63 -22.61 -16.50
CA ASN A 387 2.83 -23.63 -15.84
C ASN A 387 3.57 -24.98 -15.94
N TYR A 388 4.14 -25.44 -14.84
CA TYR A 388 4.91 -26.69 -14.79
C TYR A 388 4.02 -27.92 -14.91
N SER A 389 2.77 -27.84 -14.46
CA SER A 389 1.80 -28.94 -14.55
C SER A 389 1.30 -29.15 -15.99
N ALA A 390 1.05 -28.07 -16.73
CA ALA A 390 0.68 -28.11 -18.14
C ALA A 390 1.89 -28.22 -19.10
N ASN A 391 3.12 -28.12 -18.56
CA ASN A 391 4.37 -28.07 -19.34
C ASN A 391 4.36 -26.96 -20.41
N GLY A 392 3.72 -25.83 -20.13
CA GLY A 392 3.46 -24.75 -21.10
C GLY A 392 3.58 -23.36 -20.48
N TYR A 393 3.51 -22.33 -21.32
CA TYR A 393 3.31 -20.96 -20.85
C TYR A 393 1.81 -20.64 -20.86
N GLU A 394 1.36 -19.97 -19.82
CA GLU A 394 0.00 -19.46 -19.66
C GLU A 394 0.05 -17.93 -19.74
N GLU A 395 -0.81 -17.34 -20.57
CA GLU A 395 -0.93 -15.87 -20.66
C GLU A 395 -1.67 -15.41 -19.41
N ILE A 396 -1.03 -14.55 -18.61
CA ILE A 396 -1.61 -14.05 -17.36
C ILE A 396 -2.09 -12.62 -17.49
N ASP A 397 -1.53 -11.85 -18.42
CA ASP A 397 -2.00 -10.50 -18.73
C ASP A 397 -1.52 -10.01 -20.11
N SER A 398 -2.18 -9.01 -20.68
CA SER A 398 -1.79 -8.37 -21.93
C SER A 398 -2.41 -6.99 -22.14
N ASN A 399 -1.72 -6.16 -22.92
CA ASN A 399 -2.26 -4.90 -23.41
C ASN A 399 -2.03 -4.72 -24.92
N THR A 400 -2.62 -3.67 -25.47
CA THR A 400 -2.45 -3.27 -26.87
C THR A 400 -1.94 -1.84 -27.01
N VAL A 401 -1.44 -1.25 -25.92
CA VAL A 401 -1.02 0.16 -25.89
C VAL A 401 0.43 0.31 -26.34
N SER A 402 0.74 1.45 -26.96
CA SER A 402 2.11 1.79 -27.38
C SER A 402 2.94 2.51 -26.32
N GLY A 403 2.26 2.97 -25.27
CA GLY A 403 2.86 3.64 -24.11
C GLY A 403 3.44 2.65 -23.12
N GLU A 404 4.05 3.21 -22.09
CA GLU A 404 4.28 2.50 -20.82
C GLU A 404 2.94 2.09 -20.21
N ASP A 405 2.94 0.91 -19.62
CA ASP A 405 1.78 0.31 -18.99
C ASP A 405 2.25 -0.80 -18.05
N THR A 406 1.42 -1.09 -17.05
CA THR A 406 1.66 -2.13 -16.07
C THR A 406 0.85 -3.35 -16.43
N LEU A 407 1.52 -4.49 -16.59
CA LEU A 407 0.89 -5.80 -16.67
C LEU A 407 1.01 -6.50 -15.33
N GLU A 408 -0.08 -7.09 -14.87
CA GLU A 408 -0.18 -7.60 -13.50
C GLU A 408 -1.07 -8.85 -13.42
N ALA A 409 -0.78 -9.73 -12.47
CA ALA A 409 -1.63 -10.88 -12.20
C ALA A 409 -1.56 -11.31 -10.74
N PHE A 410 -2.70 -11.77 -10.24
CA PHE A 410 -2.84 -12.36 -8.90
C PHE A 410 -3.29 -13.81 -9.03
N LEU A 411 -2.47 -14.72 -8.51
CA LEU A 411 -2.66 -16.15 -8.66
C LEU A 411 -2.76 -16.80 -7.28
N GLN A 412 -3.94 -17.33 -6.99
CA GLN A 412 -4.17 -18.19 -5.82
C GLN A 412 -3.66 -19.61 -6.13
N ASN A 413 -3.25 -20.35 -5.10
CA ASN A 413 -2.77 -21.74 -5.23
C ASN A 413 -1.64 -21.88 -6.26
N ALA A 414 -0.57 -21.10 -6.10
CA ALA A 414 0.51 -20.97 -7.09
C ALA A 414 1.41 -22.20 -7.26
N SER A 415 1.09 -23.34 -6.62
CA SER A 415 1.85 -24.60 -6.68
C SER A 415 2.09 -25.13 -8.10
N HIS A 416 1.27 -24.75 -9.09
CA HIS A 416 1.49 -25.12 -10.49
C HIS A 416 2.57 -24.29 -11.20
N PHE A 417 2.97 -23.17 -10.62
CA PHE A 417 3.81 -22.14 -11.24
C PHE A 417 5.18 -21.96 -10.58
N VAL A 418 5.34 -22.43 -9.34
CA VAL A 418 6.58 -22.28 -8.54
C VAL A 418 7.38 -23.58 -8.50
#